data_AF-A0A4Q0VHQ0-F1
#
_entry.id   AF-A0A4Q0VHQ0-F1
#
_cell.length_a   1.000
_cell.length_b   1.000
_cell.length_c   1.000
_cell.angle_alpha   90.00
_cell.angle_beta   90.00
_cell.angle_gamma   90.00
#
_symmetry.space_group_name_H-M   'P 1'
#
loop_
_entity.id
_entity.type
_entity.pdbx_description
1 polymer ?
#
loop_
_entity_poly.entity_id
_entity_poly.type
_entity_poly.pdbx_seq_one_letter_code
_entity_poly.pdbx_strand_id
1 'polypeptide(L)'
;MTNPNRDLTTINQLKRQLSPADRKYIDDLQVYLNTATVFYSNAPINAQLLAMLQDLLNANQDGLNAAEWFGHDPQSMADEILRQFPQPQWRAKLRDLAGFVALIIGISWFSLLLSSQKTPQGLQLNLLAFVGVPIVELIVIGVAFKLLHRTTYQNAHSFFHRHLPVILMGLIFLLGVAAILVTSLSPIGVTYILPTPWDTVLLTSIILVATSCFAVSLYWRYHS
;
A
#
# COMPACT_ATOMS: atom_id res chain seq x y z
N MET A 1 8.34 -1.82 26.72
CA MET A 1 7.47 -1.62 25.54
C MET A 1 7.90 -0.32 24.87
N THR A 2 8.67 -0.39 23.78
CA THR A 2 9.12 0.79 23.02
C THR A 2 7.96 1.32 22.17
N ASN A 3 7.81 2.64 22.11
CA ASN A 3 6.78 3.29 21.33
C ASN A 3 7.24 3.33 19.86
N PRO A 4 6.55 2.67 18.91
CA PRO A 4 7.02 2.53 17.53
C PRO A 4 7.22 3.86 16.80
N ASN A 5 6.53 4.92 17.22
CA ASN A 5 6.72 6.26 16.66
C ASN A 5 8.02 6.92 17.11
N ARG A 6 8.53 6.60 18.31
CA ARG A 6 9.82 7.12 18.79
C ARG A 6 10.97 6.51 18.00
N ASP A 7 10.93 5.21 17.76
CA ASP A 7 11.99 4.46 17.08
C ASP A 7 12.25 5.02 15.65
N LEU A 8 11.20 5.32 14.89
CA LEU A 8 11.30 5.91 13.55
C LEU A 8 11.94 7.30 13.54
N THR A 9 11.61 8.16 14.51
CA THR A 9 12.21 9.49 14.61
C THR A 9 13.69 9.40 14.94
N THR A 10 14.07 8.49 15.84
CA THR A 10 15.47 8.25 16.21
C THR A 10 16.27 7.67 15.05
N ILE A 11 15.74 6.68 14.32
CA ILE A 11 16.39 6.13 13.11
C ILE A 11 16.72 7.26 12.12
N ASN A 12 15.76 8.14 11.83
CA ASN A 12 15.97 9.24 10.91
C ASN A 12 17.00 10.26 11.39
N GLN A 13 17.12 10.47 12.70
CA GLN A 13 18.15 11.32 13.29
C GLN A 13 19.54 10.69 13.20
N LEU A 14 19.68 9.41 13.58
CA LEU A 14 20.96 8.69 13.55
C LEU A 14 21.50 8.56 12.12
N LYS A 15 20.64 8.31 11.14
CA LYS A 15 21.04 8.25 9.71
C LYS A 15 21.68 9.54 9.18
N ARG A 16 21.42 10.70 9.80
CA ARG A 16 22.05 11.97 9.41
C ARG A 16 23.50 12.10 9.88
N GLN A 17 23.91 11.27 10.84
CA GLN A 17 25.28 11.26 11.37
C GLN A 17 26.21 10.34 10.57
N LEU A 18 25.65 9.52 9.68
CA LEU A 18 26.38 8.59 8.84
C LEU A 18 26.99 9.28 7.62
N SER A 19 28.06 8.66 7.08
CA SER A 19 28.59 9.03 5.78
C SER A 19 27.54 8.79 4.67
N PRO A 20 27.65 9.44 3.50
CA PRO A 20 26.73 9.21 2.39
C PRO A 20 26.65 7.75 1.94
N ALA A 21 27.77 7.01 2.00
CA ALA A 21 27.84 5.60 1.62
C ALA A 21 27.11 4.71 2.63
N ASP A 22 27.39 4.89 3.94
CA ASP A 22 26.75 4.12 5.01
C ASP A 22 25.26 4.40 5.09
N ARG A 23 24.88 5.67 4.90
CA ARG A 23 23.47 6.07 4.86
C ARG A 23 22.75 5.36 3.72
N LYS A 24 23.35 5.30 2.54
CA LYS A 24 22.77 4.58 1.39
C LYS A 24 22.59 3.10 1.69
N TYR A 25 23.59 2.45 2.29
CA TYR A 25 23.50 1.06 2.71
C TYR A 25 22.30 0.83 3.64
N ILE A 26 22.16 1.66 4.68
CA ILE A 26 21.06 1.57 5.65
C ILE A 26 19.70 1.92 5.02
N ASP A 27 19.65 2.88 4.09
CA ASP A 27 18.45 3.20 3.32
C ASP A 27 17.97 1.99 2.51
N ASP A 28 18.90 1.36 1.77
CA ASP A 28 18.59 0.18 0.95
C ASP A 28 18.12 -0.98 1.86
N LEU A 29 18.82 -1.26 2.97
CA LEU A 29 18.43 -2.27 3.98
C LEU A 29 17.03 -2.01 4.56
N GLN A 30 16.75 -0.77 4.95
CA GLN A 30 15.45 -0.38 5.51
C GLN A 30 14.31 -0.57 4.50
N VAL A 31 14.56 -0.26 3.22
CA VAL A 31 13.59 -0.46 2.15
C VAL A 31 13.32 -1.96 1.96
N TYR A 32 14.34 -2.82 1.95
CA TYR A 32 14.17 -4.28 1.89
C TYR A 32 13.30 -4.82 3.04
N LEU A 33 13.67 -4.48 4.28
CA LEU A 33 12.95 -4.90 5.48
C LEU A 33 11.48 -4.47 5.44
N ASN A 34 11.21 -3.19 5.18
CA ASN A 34 9.86 -2.66 5.10
C ASN A 34 9.03 -3.28 3.97
N THR A 35 9.65 -3.59 2.84
CA THR A 35 8.94 -4.21 1.71
C THR A 35 8.59 -5.66 2.03
N ALA A 36 9.48 -6.39 2.71
CA ALA A 36 9.22 -7.76 3.14
C ALA A 36 8.15 -7.85 4.24
N THR A 37 7.99 -6.78 5.04
CA THR A 37 7.05 -6.75 6.16
C THR A 37 5.89 -5.78 6.00
N VAL A 38 5.62 -5.33 4.77
CA VAL A 38 4.57 -4.35 4.45
C VAL A 38 3.17 -4.74 4.96
N PHE A 39 2.96 -6.03 5.26
CA PHE A 39 1.71 -6.57 5.76
C PHE A 39 1.71 -6.94 7.26
N TYR A 40 2.77 -6.63 8.03
CA TYR A 40 2.94 -7.02 9.44
C TYR A 40 3.44 -5.88 10.32
N SER A 41 3.49 -6.13 11.64
CA SER A 41 4.09 -5.19 12.59
C SER A 41 5.57 -4.99 12.30
N ASN A 42 5.93 -3.77 11.92
CA ASN A 42 7.31 -3.34 11.73
C ASN A 42 8.03 -3.02 13.04
N ALA A 43 7.34 -3.03 14.20
CA ALA A 43 7.93 -2.66 15.48
C ALA A 43 9.20 -3.45 15.85
N PRO A 44 9.21 -4.81 15.83
CA PRO A 44 10.42 -5.57 16.15
C PRO A 44 11.55 -5.35 15.14
N ILE A 45 11.21 -5.13 13.86
CA ILE A 45 12.18 -4.90 12.79
C ILE A 45 12.78 -3.51 12.88
N ASN A 46 11.98 -2.49 13.18
CA ASN A 46 12.45 -1.13 13.41
C ASN A 46 13.37 -1.07 14.65
N ALA A 47 13.05 -1.83 15.70
CA ALA A 47 13.91 -1.93 16.87
C ALA A 47 15.26 -2.58 16.53
N GLN A 48 15.26 -3.65 15.72
CA GLN A 48 16.49 -4.29 15.25
C GLN A 48 17.32 -3.35 14.36
N LEU A 49 16.67 -2.65 13.42
CA LEU A 49 17.33 -1.67 12.56
C LEU A 49 17.93 -0.52 13.37
N LEU A 50 17.24 -0.08 14.43
CA LEU A 50 17.74 0.95 15.35
C LEU A 50 18.99 0.46 16.10
N ALA A 51 19.00 -0.79 16.58
CA ALA A 51 20.18 -1.37 17.23
C ALA A 51 21.37 -1.44 16.27
N MET A 52 21.17 -1.91 15.04
CA MET A 52 22.22 -1.94 14.02
C MET A 52 22.76 -0.54 13.70
N LEU A 53 21.90 0.48 13.62
CA LEU A 53 22.31 1.87 13.42
C LEU A 53 23.21 2.38 14.54
N GLN A 54 22.94 1.99 15.79
CA GLN A 54 23.77 2.36 16.94
C GLN A 54 25.12 1.63 16.90
N ASP A 55 25.12 0.34 16.59
CA ASP A 55 26.35 -0.45 16.45
C ASP A 55 27.24 0.09 15.32
N LEU A 56 26.63 0.49 14.20
CA LEU A 56 27.35 1.12 13.09
C LEU A 56 27.98 2.46 13.49
N LEU A 57 27.27 3.30 14.23
CA LEU A 57 27.83 4.57 14.69
C LEU A 57 29.01 4.37 15.63
N ASN A 58 29.01 3.31 16.43
CA ASN A 58 30.15 2.93 17.26
C ASN A 58 31.30 2.42 16.38
N ALA A 59 31.05 1.50 15.44
CA ALA A 59 32.06 0.98 14.53
C ALA A 59 32.69 2.06 13.63
N ASN A 60 31.91 3.07 13.23
CA ASN A 60 32.40 4.23 12.49
C ASN A 60 33.45 5.03 13.28
N GLN A 61 33.41 5.02 14.62
CA GLN A 61 34.45 5.65 15.45
C GLN A 61 35.78 4.90 15.36
N ASP A 62 35.72 3.59 15.12
CA ASP A 62 36.89 2.73 14.91
C ASP A 62 37.33 2.70 13.43
N GLY A 63 36.70 3.52 12.57
CA GLY A 63 37.04 3.67 11.16
C GLY A 63 36.45 2.61 10.22
N LEU A 64 35.58 1.73 10.73
CA LEU A 64 34.89 0.71 9.93
C LEU A 64 33.64 1.32 9.26
N ASN A 65 33.40 0.99 8.00
CA ASN A 65 32.17 1.40 7.30
C ASN A 65 31.08 0.31 7.32
N ALA A 66 29.87 0.65 6.86
CA ALA A 66 28.72 -0.27 6.89
C ALA A 66 28.94 -1.55 6.08
N ALA A 67 29.62 -1.47 4.93
CA ALA A 67 29.87 -2.64 4.08
C ALA A 67 30.94 -3.58 4.67
N GLU A 68 31.89 -3.02 5.43
CA GLU A 68 32.90 -3.77 6.19
C GLU A 68 32.30 -4.43 7.43
N TRP A 69 31.38 -3.74 8.11
CA TRP A 69 30.79 -4.22 9.36
C TRP A 69 29.60 -5.20 9.14
N PHE A 70 28.71 -4.90 8.20
CA PHE A 70 27.51 -5.69 7.92
C PHE A 70 27.60 -6.53 6.64
N GLY A 71 28.71 -6.45 5.92
CA GLY A 71 28.88 -7.09 4.62
C GLY A 71 28.37 -6.23 3.47
N HIS A 72 28.81 -6.55 2.26
CA HIS A 72 28.66 -5.66 1.09
C HIS A 72 27.26 -5.67 0.46
N ASP A 73 26.41 -6.63 0.82
CA ASP A 73 25.06 -6.77 0.25
C ASP A 73 23.98 -6.53 1.32
N PRO A 74 23.30 -5.36 1.29
CA PRO A 74 22.18 -5.06 2.17
C PRO A 74 21.03 -6.07 2.06
N GLN A 75 20.85 -6.71 0.90
CA GLN A 75 19.77 -7.67 0.70
C GLN A 75 20.02 -8.96 1.48
N SER A 76 21.23 -9.51 1.38
CA SER A 76 21.62 -10.69 2.15
C SER A 76 21.49 -10.45 3.66
N MET A 77 21.88 -9.26 4.13
CA MET A 77 21.69 -8.86 5.53
C MET A 77 20.19 -8.76 5.89
N ALA A 78 19.36 -8.17 5.02
CA ALA A 78 17.91 -8.12 5.23
C ALA A 78 17.31 -9.54 5.35
N ASP A 79 17.70 -10.46 4.48
CA ASP A 79 17.24 -11.84 4.49
C ASP A 79 17.63 -12.57 5.78
N GLU A 80 18.83 -12.33 6.30
CA GLU A 80 19.29 -12.89 7.57
C GLU A 80 18.48 -12.37 8.75
N ILE A 81 18.24 -11.06 8.80
CA ILE A 81 17.38 -10.42 9.81
C ILE A 81 15.97 -11.03 9.75
N LEU A 82 15.38 -11.13 8.56
CA LEU A 82 14.03 -11.66 8.37
C LEU A 82 13.89 -13.13 8.78
N ARG A 83 14.95 -13.94 8.67
CA ARG A 83 14.96 -15.34 9.12
C ARG A 83 14.92 -15.49 10.65
N GLN A 84 15.39 -14.49 11.39
CA GLN A 84 15.41 -14.50 12.85
C GLN A 84 14.05 -14.16 13.46
N PHE A 85 13.18 -13.47 12.71
CA PHE A 85 11.85 -13.13 13.19
C PHE A 85 10.83 -14.22 12.88
N PRO A 86 9.93 -14.55 13.83
CA PRO A 86 8.87 -15.51 13.59
C PRO A 86 8.00 -15.01 12.44
N GLN A 87 7.88 -15.82 11.37
CA GLN A 87 7.00 -15.44 10.28
C GLN A 87 5.55 -15.36 10.81
N PRO A 88 4.85 -14.26 10.53
CA PRO A 88 3.50 -14.07 11.03
C PRO A 88 2.60 -15.18 10.53
N GLN A 89 1.77 -15.71 11.43
CA GLN A 89 0.75 -16.69 11.06
C GLN A 89 -0.11 -16.12 9.92
N TRP A 90 -0.46 -16.97 8.95
CA TRP A 90 -1.29 -16.60 7.80
C TRP A 90 -2.62 -15.91 8.18
N ARG A 91 -3.12 -16.14 9.40
CA ARG A 91 -4.30 -15.46 9.94
C ARG A 91 -4.05 -13.98 10.27
N ALA A 92 -2.91 -13.65 10.88
CA ALA A 92 -2.53 -12.27 11.17
C ALA A 92 -2.30 -11.48 9.87
N LYS A 93 -1.61 -12.13 8.91
CA LYS A 93 -1.48 -11.71 7.50
C LYS A 93 -2.81 -11.27 6.91
N LEU A 94 -3.79 -12.17 6.92
CA LEU A 94 -5.11 -11.90 6.33
C LEU A 94 -5.87 -10.81 7.09
N ARG A 95 -5.78 -10.74 8.42
CA ARG A 95 -6.46 -9.71 9.21
C ARG A 95 -5.99 -8.32 8.83
N ASP A 96 -4.68 -8.13 8.73
CA ASP A 96 -4.10 -6.82 8.46
C ASP A 96 -4.32 -6.42 6.98
N LEU A 97 -4.33 -7.40 6.06
CA LEU A 97 -4.73 -7.20 4.65
C LEU A 97 -6.23 -6.96 4.46
N ALA A 98 -7.09 -7.53 5.30
CA ALA A 98 -8.54 -7.48 5.14
C ALA A 98 -9.07 -6.04 5.18
N GLY A 99 -8.51 -5.17 6.03
CA GLY A 99 -8.88 -3.76 6.08
C GLY A 99 -8.58 -3.03 4.77
N PHE A 100 -7.40 -3.28 4.18
CA PHE A 100 -7.00 -2.68 2.91
C PHE A 100 -7.86 -3.20 1.74
N VAL A 101 -8.10 -4.52 1.70
CA VAL A 101 -8.96 -5.14 0.68
C VAL A 101 -10.41 -4.64 0.80
N ALA A 102 -10.94 -4.54 2.02
CA ALA A 102 -12.28 -4.02 2.28
C ALA A 102 -12.40 -2.54 1.87
N LEU A 103 -11.36 -1.74 2.11
CA LEU A 103 -11.30 -0.34 1.69
C LEU A 103 -11.37 -0.23 0.16
N ILE A 104 -10.56 -1.02 -0.56
CA ILE A 104 -10.59 -1.05 -2.04
C ILE A 104 -11.99 -1.41 -2.53
N ILE A 105 -12.55 -2.54 -2.08
CA ILE A 105 -13.89 -3.00 -2.46
C ILE A 105 -14.95 -1.93 -2.16
N GLY A 106 -14.86 -1.28 -0.99
CA GLY A 106 -15.78 -0.22 -0.59
C GLY A 106 -15.72 0.99 -1.52
N ILE A 107 -14.53 1.41 -1.93
CA ILE A 107 -14.34 2.50 -2.90
C ILE A 107 -14.90 2.10 -4.27
N SER A 108 -14.64 0.88 -4.74
CA SER A 108 -15.16 0.40 -6.02
C SER A 108 -16.68 0.39 -6.02
N TRP A 109 -17.31 -0.16 -4.97
CA TRP A 109 -18.77 -0.22 -4.85
C TRP A 109 -19.39 1.17 -4.78
N PHE A 110 -18.78 2.10 -4.04
CA PHE A 110 -19.22 3.48 -4.00
C PHE A 110 -19.16 4.14 -5.38
N SER A 111 -18.06 3.95 -6.13
CA SER A 111 -17.92 4.45 -7.50
C SER A 111 -18.95 3.85 -8.47
N LEU A 112 -19.21 2.55 -8.36
CA LEU A 112 -20.22 1.85 -9.15
C LEU A 112 -21.64 2.33 -8.83
N LEU A 113 -21.96 2.59 -7.56
CA LEU A 113 -23.24 3.17 -7.17
C LEU A 113 -23.45 4.57 -7.77
N LEU A 114 -22.41 5.42 -7.76
CA LEU A 114 -22.48 6.75 -8.34
C LEU A 114 -22.59 6.76 -9.87
N SER A 115 -21.99 5.76 -10.54
CA SER A 115 -22.06 5.62 -12.00
C SER A 115 -23.28 4.85 -12.49
N SER A 116 -24.07 4.26 -11.59
CA SER A 116 -25.27 3.49 -11.93
C SER A 116 -26.36 4.39 -12.54
N GLN A 117 -27.01 3.91 -13.59
CA GLN A 117 -28.01 4.69 -14.32
C GLN A 117 -29.33 4.75 -13.56
N LYS A 118 -29.90 5.95 -13.44
CA LYS A 118 -31.23 6.14 -12.84
C LYS A 118 -32.30 6.03 -13.92
N THR A 119 -33.24 5.12 -13.73
CA THR A 119 -34.40 4.92 -14.59
C THR A 119 -35.68 5.36 -13.86
N PRO A 120 -36.82 5.55 -14.55
CA PRO A 120 -38.10 5.83 -13.90
C PRO A 120 -38.53 4.74 -12.91
N GLN A 121 -38.06 3.51 -13.10
CA GLN A 121 -38.39 2.35 -12.27
C GLN A 121 -37.45 2.19 -11.07
N GLY A 122 -36.34 2.92 -11.03
CA GLY A 122 -35.31 2.79 -9.99
C GLY A 122 -33.88 2.88 -10.51
N LEU A 123 -32.93 2.55 -9.63
CA LEU A 123 -31.50 2.56 -9.94
C LEU A 123 -31.08 1.23 -10.56
N GLN A 124 -30.50 1.28 -11.76
CA GLN A 124 -30.04 0.09 -12.47
C GLN A 124 -28.62 -0.28 -12.04
N LEU A 125 -28.50 -1.40 -11.33
CA LEU A 125 -27.24 -1.94 -10.82
C LEU A 125 -26.74 -3.06 -11.73
N ASN A 126 -25.46 -2.99 -12.12
CA ASN A 126 -24.80 -4.07 -12.84
C ASN A 126 -24.14 -5.03 -11.84
N LEU A 127 -24.80 -6.14 -11.51
CA LEU A 127 -24.32 -7.07 -10.47
C LEU A 127 -22.96 -7.68 -10.80
N LEU A 128 -22.67 -7.93 -12.08
CA LEU A 128 -21.35 -8.40 -12.49
C LEU A 128 -20.27 -7.34 -12.26
N ALA A 129 -20.57 -6.06 -12.46
CA ALA A 129 -19.62 -4.99 -12.20
C ALA A 129 -19.27 -4.91 -10.70
N PHE A 130 -20.26 -5.07 -9.80
CA PHE A 130 -20.02 -5.07 -8.34
C PHE A 130 -19.11 -6.19 -7.86
N VAL A 131 -18.95 -7.28 -8.61
CA VAL A 131 -18.03 -8.38 -8.28
C VAL A 131 -16.73 -8.27 -9.10
N GLY A 132 -16.85 -8.05 -10.41
CA GLY A 132 -15.73 -8.08 -11.34
C GLY A 132 -14.78 -6.90 -11.19
N VAL A 133 -15.29 -5.69 -11.00
CA VAL A 133 -14.45 -4.48 -10.91
C VAL A 133 -13.50 -4.54 -9.70
N PRO A 134 -13.97 -4.81 -8.46
CA PRO A 134 -13.04 -4.95 -7.33
C PRO A 134 -11.99 -6.04 -7.52
N ILE A 135 -12.34 -7.16 -8.17
CA ILE A 135 -11.39 -8.24 -8.46
C ILE A 135 -10.30 -7.76 -9.41
N VAL A 136 -10.67 -7.07 -10.50
CA VAL A 136 -9.71 -6.52 -11.47
C VAL A 136 -8.82 -5.49 -10.80
N GLU A 137 -9.36 -4.59 -9.98
CA GLU A 137 -8.59 -3.59 -9.24
C GLU A 137 -7.57 -4.24 -8.29
N LEU A 138 -7.98 -5.26 -7.53
CA LEU A 138 -7.07 -6.00 -6.64
C LEU A 138 -5.95 -6.70 -7.41
N ILE A 139 -6.25 -7.28 -8.57
CA ILE A 139 -5.23 -7.89 -9.45
C ILE A 139 -4.27 -6.83 -9.97
N VAL A 140 -4.77 -5.70 -10.48
CA VAL A 140 -3.97 -4.58 -10.98
C VAL A 140 -3.02 -4.07 -9.90
N ILE A 141 -3.55 -3.85 -8.69
CA ILE A 141 -2.77 -3.39 -7.54
C ILE A 141 -1.70 -4.43 -7.17
N GLY A 142 -2.07 -5.71 -7.07
CA GLY A 142 -1.13 -6.79 -6.75
C GLY A 142 0.00 -6.93 -7.78
N VAL A 143 -0.33 -6.82 -9.07
CA VAL A 143 0.66 -6.83 -10.16
C VAL A 143 1.56 -5.60 -10.09
N ALA A 144 1.01 -4.42 -9.82
CA ALA A 144 1.78 -3.19 -9.67
C ALA A 144 2.78 -3.29 -8.51
N PHE A 145 2.35 -3.77 -7.33
CA PHE A 145 3.26 -4.02 -6.20
C PHE A 145 4.36 -5.03 -6.55
N LYS A 146 4.02 -6.12 -7.24
CA LYS A 146 5.00 -7.13 -7.68
C LYS A 146 6.02 -6.56 -8.67
N LEU A 147 5.57 -5.73 -9.60
CA LEU A 147 6.44 -5.03 -10.56
C LEU A 147 7.37 -4.05 -9.84
N LEU A 148 6.82 -3.18 -8.98
CA LEU A 148 7.59 -2.22 -8.19
C LEU A 148 8.67 -2.90 -7.34
N HIS A 149 8.32 -4.00 -6.68
CA HIS A 149 9.28 -4.79 -5.91
C HIS A 149 10.43 -5.28 -6.81
N ARG A 150 10.12 -5.89 -7.96
CA ARG A 150 11.14 -6.43 -8.86
C ARG A 150 12.09 -5.36 -9.41
N THR A 151 11.63 -4.13 -9.58
CA THR A 151 12.36 -3.10 -10.33
C THR A 151 13.22 -2.21 -9.46
N THR A 152 12.85 -2.07 -8.19
CA THR A 152 13.66 -1.34 -7.20
C THR A 152 14.93 -2.14 -6.83
N TYR A 153 14.90 -3.47 -6.98
CA TYR A 153 15.97 -4.35 -6.51
C TYR A 153 16.87 -4.95 -7.60
N GLN A 154 16.49 -4.83 -8.87
CA GLN A 154 17.38 -5.23 -9.96
C GLN A 154 18.24 -4.02 -10.36
N ASN A 155 19.54 -4.08 -10.04
CA ASN A 155 20.58 -3.19 -10.57
C ASN A 155 20.70 -3.39 -12.09
N ALA A 156 19.72 -2.87 -12.84
CA ALA A 156 19.70 -2.95 -14.29
C ALA A 156 20.33 -1.68 -14.86
N HIS A 157 21.53 -1.82 -15.41
CA HIS A 157 22.32 -0.71 -15.95
C HIS A 157 21.76 -0.09 -17.24
N SER A 158 20.72 -0.70 -17.83
CA SER A 158 20.12 -0.30 -19.11
C SER A 158 18.83 0.49 -18.90
N PHE A 159 18.72 1.63 -19.59
CA PHE A 159 17.55 2.52 -19.65
C PHE A 159 16.24 1.74 -19.87
N PHE A 160 16.27 0.73 -20.76
CA PHE A 160 15.08 -0.06 -21.10
C PHE A 160 14.51 -0.84 -19.90
N HIS A 161 15.37 -1.46 -19.09
CA HIS A 161 14.94 -2.21 -17.91
C HIS A 161 14.43 -1.32 -16.77
N ARG A 162 14.84 -0.05 -16.74
CA ARG A 162 14.37 0.95 -15.77
C ARG A 162 13.00 1.53 -16.12
N HIS A 163 12.73 1.81 -17.41
CA HIS A 163 11.49 2.48 -17.84
C HIS A 163 10.37 1.53 -18.26
N LEU A 164 10.68 0.35 -18.79
CA LEU A 164 9.70 -0.67 -19.16
C LEU A 164 8.66 -0.98 -18.07
N PRO A 165 9.02 -1.20 -16.78
CA PRO A 165 8.04 -1.49 -15.75
C PRO A 165 7.11 -0.31 -15.42
N VAL A 166 7.61 0.92 -15.51
CA VAL A 166 6.81 2.14 -15.30
C VAL A 166 5.79 2.28 -16.42
N ILE A 167 6.21 2.03 -17.66
CA ILE A 167 5.32 2.02 -18.84
C ILE A 167 4.26 0.92 -18.69
N LEU A 168 4.68 -0.29 -18.28
CA LEU A 168 3.77 -1.42 -18.05
C LEU A 168 2.73 -1.09 -16.96
N MET A 169 3.16 -0.44 -15.88
CA MET A 169 2.28 0.00 -14.80
C MET A 169 1.27 1.05 -15.29
N GLY A 170 1.72 2.02 -16.09
CA GLY A 170 0.83 3.00 -16.72
C GLY A 170 -0.19 2.35 -17.67
N LEU A 171 0.22 1.35 -18.45
CA LEU A 171 -0.65 0.59 -19.34
C LEU A 171 -1.71 -0.20 -18.56
N ILE A 172 -1.29 -0.92 -17.50
CA ILE A 172 -2.20 -1.69 -16.65
C ILE A 172 -3.21 -0.77 -15.96
N PHE A 173 -2.76 0.39 -15.49
CA PHE A 173 -3.65 1.40 -14.90
C PHE A 173 -4.68 1.91 -15.92
N LEU A 174 -4.25 2.26 -17.13
CA LEU A 174 -5.13 2.66 -18.23
C LEU A 174 -6.15 1.58 -18.57
N LEU A 175 -5.73 0.31 -18.62
CA LEU A 175 -6.63 -0.82 -18.86
C LEU A 175 -7.64 -1.00 -17.73
N GLY A 176 -7.24 -0.81 -16.47
CA GLY A 176 -8.15 -0.82 -15.32
C GLY A 176 -9.21 0.29 -15.42
N VAL A 177 -8.79 1.52 -15.70
CA VAL A 177 -9.70 2.66 -15.88
C VAL A 177 -10.64 2.43 -17.08
N ALA A 178 -10.12 1.91 -18.19
CA ALA A 178 -10.92 1.59 -19.37
C ALA A 178 -11.97 0.51 -19.06
N ALA A 179 -11.60 -0.54 -18.32
CA ALA A 179 -12.54 -1.59 -17.90
C ALA A 179 -13.68 -1.03 -17.04
N ILE A 180 -13.36 -0.14 -16.08
CA ILE A 180 -14.35 0.54 -15.26
C ILE A 180 -15.30 1.37 -16.14
N LEU A 181 -14.76 2.22 -17.01
CA LEU A 181 -15.54 3.06 -17.92
C LEU A 181 -16.46 2.23 -18.83
N VAL A 182 -15.97 1.13 -19.38
CA VAL A 182 -16.77 0.22 -20.22
C VAL A 182 -17.95 -0.38 -19.42
N THR A 183 -17.73 -0.79 -18.17
CA THR A 183 -18.81 -1.32 -17.31
C THR A 183 -19.81 -0.25 -16.87
N SER A 184 -19.40 1.02 -16.77
CA SER A 184 -20.29 2.14 -16.42
C SER A 184 -21.10 2.64 -17.62
N LEU A 185 -20.52 2.61 -18.83
CA LEU A 185 -21.16 3.12 -20.05
C LEU A 185 -22.08 2.07 -20.71
N SER A 186 -21.89 0.78 -20.44
CA SER A 186 -22.68 -0.29 -21.03
C SER A 186 -23.09 -1.33 -19.99
N PRO A 187 -24.39 -1.70 -19.91
CA PRO A 187 -24.84 -2.76 -19.02
C PRO A 187 -24.40 -4.12 -19.58
N ILE A 188 -23.18 -4.52 -19.26
CA ILE A 188 -22.66 -5.85 -19.59
C ILE A 188 -23.11 -6.81 -18.49
N GLY A 189 -23.98 -7.78 -18.82
CA GLY A 189 -24.38 -8.85 -17.92
C GLY A 189 -25.75 -8.68 -17.26
N VAL A 190 -25.90 -9.25 -16.06
CA VAL A 190 -27.16 -9.24 -15.31
C VAL A 190 -27.35 -7.89 -14.62
N THR A 191 -28.40 -7.17 -15.01
CA THR A 191 -28.82 -5.92 -14.38
C THR A 191 -29.95 -6.17 -13.39
N TYR A 192 -29.89 -5.51 -12.25
CA TYR A 192 -30.94 -5.50 -11.24
C TYR A 192 -31.42 -4.07 -11.04
N ILE A 193 -32.74 -3.87 -11.07
CA ILE A 193 -33.34 -2.55 -10.83
C ILE A 193 -33.68 -2.49 -9.35
N LEU A 194 -32.99 -1.63 -8.60
CA LEU A 194 -33.36 -1.28 -7.25
C LEU A 194 -34.57 -0.35 -7.30
N PRO A 195 -35.78 -0.79 -6.89
CA PRO A 195 -37.01 -0.04 -7.15
C PRO A 195 -37.06 1.29 -6.39
N THR A 196 -37.75 2.26 -6.97
CA THR A 196 -38.16 3.46 -6.22
C THR A 196 -39.15 3.10 -5.10
N PRO A 197 -39.04 3.67 -3.88
CA PRO A 197 -38.10 4.71 -3.43
C PRO A 197 -36.84 4.17 -2.74
N TRP A 198 -36.58 2.87 -2.73
CA TRP A 198 -35.45 2.28 -2.00
C TRP A 198 -34.10 2.80 -2.50
N ASP A 199 -33.99 3.09 -3.80
CA ASP A 199 -32.85 3.77 -4.40
C ASP A 199 -32.59 5.15 -3.76
N THR A 200 -33.64 5.95 -3.59
CA THR A 200 -33.55 7.30 -3.01
C THR A 200 -33.21 7.28 -1.52
N VAL A 201 -33.74 6.33 -0.77
CA VAL A 201 -33.38 6.12 0.64
C VAL A 201 -31.90 5.75 0.77
N LEU A 202 -31.43 4.83 -0.08
CA LEU A 202 -30.02 4.42 -0.09
C LEU A 202 -29.09 5.60 -0.41
N LEU A 203 -29.36 6.34 -1.49
CA LEU A 203 -28.52 7.47 -1.90
C LEU A 203 -28.53 8.60 -0.86
N THR A 204 -29.68 8.92 -0.26
CA THR A 204 -29.77 9.96 0.77
C THR A 204 -29.05 9.57 2.07
N SER A 205 -29.11 8.29 2.47
CA SER A 205 -28.39 7.80 3.65
C SER A 205 -26.87 7.95 3.50
N ILE A 206 -26.33 7.65 2.31
CA ILE A 206 -24.91 7.77 2.00
C ILE A 206 -24.46 9.23 2.10
N ILE A 207 -25.24 10.16 1.57
CA ILE A 207 -24.94 11.60 1.63
C ILE A 207 -24.95 12.09 3.09
N LEU A 208 -25.90 11.63 3.90
CA LEU A 208 -26.03 12.04 5.30
C LEU A 208 -24.83 11.55 6.14
N VAL A 209 -24.37 10.32 5.91
CA VAL A 209 -23.16 9.78 6.54
C VAL A 209 -21.92 10.55 6.09
N ALA A 210 -21.77 10.81 4.79
CA ALA A 210 -20.61 11.53 4.26
C ALA A 210 -20.52 12.97 4.81
N THR A 211 -21.64 13.68 4.87
CA THR A 211 -21.71 15.05 5.44
C THR A 211 -21.44 15.06 6.94
N SER A 212 -21.95 14.08 7.69
CA SER A 212 -21.65 13.94 9.12
C SER A 212 -20.16 13.66 9.38
N CYS A 213 -19.55 12.75 8.61
CA CYS A 213 -18.12 12.49 8.71
C CYS A 213 -17.28 13.74 8.38
N PHE A 214 -17.68 14.51 7.35
CA PHE A 214 -16.99 15.74 6.98
C PHE A 214 -17.08 16.80 8.09
N ALA A 215 -18.26 17.00 8.68
CA ALA A 215 -18.46 17.93 9.79
C ALA A 215 -17.61 17.57 11.01
N VAL A 216 -17.55 16.28 11.36
CA VAL A 216 -16.67 15.79 12.44
C VAL A 216 -15.20 16.07 12.12
N SER A 217 -14.76 15.82 10.88
CA SER A 217 -13.37 16.08 10.49
C SER A 217 -12.99 17.56 10.58
N LEU A 218 -13.91 18.48 10.24
CA LEU A 218 -13.72 19.92 10.40
C LEU A 218 -13.67 20.33 11.88
N TYR A 219 -14.56 19.76 12.70
CA TYR A 219 -14.59 20.01 14.14
C TYR A 219 -13.26 19.65 14.81
N TRP A 220 -12.72 18.47 14.50
CA TRP A 220 -11.40 18.05 15.00
C TRP A 220 -10.28 18.97 14.52
N ARG A 221 -10.28 19.36 13.24
CA ARG A 221 -9.24 20.24 12.67
C ARG A 221 -9.25 21.66 13.23
N TYR A 222 -10.38 22.13 13.76
CA TYR A 222 -10.51 23.47 14.35
C TYR A 222 -10.21 23.48 15.86
N HIS A 223 -10.23 22.32 16.53
CA HIS A 223 -10.01 22.18 17.97
C HIS A 223 -8.74 21.38 18.36
N SER A 224 -7.91 20.99 17.39
CA SER A 224 -6.56 20.44 17.58
C SER A 224 -5.49 21.46 17.18
#